data_AF-A0AAJ1NIJ4-F1
#
_entry.id   AF-A0AAJ1NIJ4-F1
#
_cell.length_a   1.000
_cell.length_b   1.000
_cell.length_c   1.000
_cell.angle_alpha   90.00
_cell.angle_beta   90.00
_cell.angle_gamma   90.00
#
_symmetry.space_group_name_H-M   'P 1'
#
loop_
_entity.id
_entity.type
_entity.pdbx_description
1 polymer ?
#
loop_
_entity_poly.entity_id
_entity_poly.type
_entity_poly.pdbx_seq_one_letter_code
_entity_poly.pdbx_strand_id
1 'polypeptide(L)'
;MIVTVLRLSRHAAALSIGSAAIFIAMTALEFFYFRHLSGGLPSLDMRVTGFTPDEGMAWLTALGRRGSEIIIVWHYLTFDLLFPALLSLTLLSLILAFGRRLSTFRSMPAQLKALSALVLVLPYTIADYAQNFAVARLLSDFQSANPDSLAFASSLTVTKFTLLAIPFAVVAVLALAGQRRR
;
A
#
# COMPACT_ATOMS: atom_id res chain seq x y z
N MET A 1 -15.35 10.89 15.53
CA MET A 1 -14.65 10.45 14.30
C MET A 1 -14.16 11.61 13.43
N ILE A 2 -15.02 12.52 12.94
CA ILE A 2 -14.64 13.62 12.02
C ILE A 2 -13.54 14.54 12.58
N VAL A 3 -13.66 14.95 13.84
CA VAL A 3 -12.66 15.82 14.51
C VAL A 3 -11.28 15.16 14.55
N THR A 4 -11.22 13.84 14.75
CA THR A 4 -9.98 13.06 14.76
C THR A 4 -9.32 13.06 13.38
N VAL A 5 -10.10 12.80 12.33
CA VAL A 5 -9.61 12.81 10.94
C VAL A 5 -9.01 14.17 10.57
N LEU A 6 -9.68 15.28 10.92
CA LEU A 6 -9.16 16.62 10.63
C LEU A 6 -7.86 16.95 11.39
N ARG A 7 -7.66 16.38 12.59
CA ARG A 7 -6.43 16.55 13.38
C ARG A 7 -5.24 15.80 12.80
N LEU A 8 -5.43 14.79 11.94
CA LEU A 8 -4.34 14.08 11.26
C LEU A 8 -3.44 15.03 10.47
N SER A 9 -4.02 16.09 9.93
CA SER A 9 -3.31 17.11 9.16
C SER A 9 -2.18 17.84 9.93
N ARG A 10 -2.15 17.76 11.27
CA ARG A 10 -1.05 18.27 12.12
C ARG A 10 0.14 17.31 12.18
N HIS A 11 -0.09 16.02 11.92
CA HIS A 11 0.89 14.95 12.03
C HIS A 11 1.47 14.55 10.67
N ALA A 12 1.15 15.29 9.60
CA ALA A 12 1.51 14.92 8.23
C ALA A 12 3.02 14.71 8.05
N ALA A 13 3.86 15.55 8.67
CA ALA A 13 5.31 15.37 8.62
C ALA A 13 5.77 14.09 9.33
N ALA A 14 5.33 13.87 10.58
CA ALA A 14 5.68 12.68 11.36
C ALA A 14 5.19 11.39 10.70
N LEU A 15 3.96 11.38 10.20
CA LEU A 15 3.38 10.26 9.46
C LEU A 15 4.14 9.99 8.16
N SER A 16 4.51 11.04 7.41
CA SER A 16 5.32 10.88 6.19
C SER A 16 6.70 10.29 6.46
N ILE A 17 7.37 10.78 7.52
CA ILE A 17 8.69 10.26 7.93
C ILE A 17 8.55 8.79 8.37
N GLY A 18 7.53 8.48 9.19
CA GLY A 18 7.25 7.11 9.62
C GLY A 18 6.97 6.17 8.45
N SER A 19 6.09 6.56 7.53
CA SER A 19 5.81 5.79 6.30
C SER A 19 7.07 5.59 5.46
N ALA A 20 7.87 6.64 5.25
CA ALA A 20 9.09 6.54 4.47
C ALA A 20 10.10 5.59 5.13
N ALA A 21 10.28 5.68 6.45
CA ALA A 21 11.18 4.80 7.19
C ALA A 21 10.76 3.33 7.09
N ILE A 22 9.46 3.04 7.28
CA ILE A 22 8.95 1.67 7.14
C ILE A 22 9.06 1.18 5.70
N PHE A 23 8.72 2.00 4.71
CA PHE A 23 8.86 1.64 3.29
C PHE A 23 10.32 1.32 2.92
N ILE A 24 11.27 2.12 3.40
CA ILE A 24 12.71 1.86 3.21
C ILE A 24 13.11 0.55 3.88
N ALA A 25 12.66 0.29 5.12
CA ALA A 25 12.96 -0.95 5.83
C ALA A 25 12.40 -2.18 5.09
N MET A 26 11.16 -2.12 4.63
CA MET A 26 10.52 -3.18 3.83
C MET A 26 11.28 -3.43 2.53
N THR A 27 11.65 -2.36 1.82
CA THR A 27 12.43 -2.45 0.59
C THR A 27 13.81 -3.08 0.86
N ALA A 28 14.50 -2.64 1.92
CA ALA A 28 15.78 -3.23 2.31
C ALA A 28 15.63 -4.72 2.64
N LEU A 29 14.59 -5.11 3.38
CA LEU A 29 14.34 -6.50 3.73
C LEU A 29 14.03 -7.37 2.49
N GLU A 30 13.27 -6.83 1.53
CA GLU A 30 13.04 -7.49 0.24
C GLU A 30 14.35 -7.79 -0.48
N PHE A 31 15.21 -6.77 -0.65
CA PHE A 31 16.44 -6.91 -1.43
C PHE A 31 17.53 -7.72 -0.73
N PHE A 32 17.70 -7.55 0.58
CA PHE A 32 18.79 -8.17 1.35
C PHE A 32 18.41 -9.50 2.00
N TYR A 33 17.13 -9.88 2.01
CA TYR A 33 16.70 -11.10 2.68
C TYR A 33 15.68 -11.91 1.87
N PHE A 34 14.51 -11.36 1.54
CA PHE A 34 13.43 -12.16 0.93
C PHE A 34 13.78 -12.69 -0.46
N ARG A 35 14.46 -11.91 -1.30
CA ARG A 35 14.93 -12.41 -2.60
C ARG A 35 15.89 -13.59 -2.49
N HIS A 36 16.69 -13.67 -1.42
CA HIS A 36 17.57 -14.84 -1.23
C HIS A 36 16.79 -16.10 -0.90
N LEU A 37 15.59 -15.99 -0.32
CA LEU A 37 14.72 -17.13 -0.03
C LEU A 37 14.08 -17.70 -1.30
N SER A 38 13.86 -16.89 -2.33
CA SER A 38 13.18 -17.24 -3.58
C SER A 38 14.13 -17.43 -4.76
N GLY A 39 15.43 -17.65 -4.52
CA GLY A 39 16.42 -17.83 -5.58
C GLY A 39 16.67 -16.58 -6.44
N GLY A 40 16.43 -15.39 -5.88
CA GLY A 40 16.60 -14.09 -6.53
C GLY A 40 15.31 -13.50 -7.11
N LEU A 41 14.20 -14.23 -7.07
CA LEU A 41 12.91 -13.78 -7.61
C LEU A 41 12.28 -12.70 -6.71
N PRO A 42 11.86 -11.55 -7.24
CA PRO A 42 11.20 -10.53 -6.45
C PRO A 42 9.85 -11.03 -5.94
N SER A 43 9.48 -10.58 -4.73
CA SER A 43 8.16 -10.84 -4.15
C SER A 43 7.03 -10.34 -5.07
N LEU A 44 5.90 -11.04 -5.03
CA LEU A 44 4.80 -10.83 -5.98
C LEU A 44 4.20 -9.42 -5.91
N ASP A 45 4.21 -8.82 -4.72
CA ASP A 45 3.75 -7.47 -4.42
C ASP A 45 4.67 -6.37 -4.98
N MET A 46 5.93 -6.67 -5.30
CA MET A 46 6.86 -5.73 -5.96
C MET A 46 6.59 -5.59 -7.46
N ARG A 47 5.73 -6.45 -8.02
CA ARG A 47 5.44 -6.51 -9.45
C ARG A 47 4.30 -5.56 -9.80
N VAL A 48 4.64 -4.29 -9.98
CA VAL A 48 3.68 -3.18 -10.15
C VAL A 48 2.69 -3.41 -11.31
N THR A 49 3.13 -4.08 -12.38
CA THR A 49 2.32 -4.43 -13.55
C THR A 49 1.66 -5.80 -13.46
N GLY A 50 1.70 -6.44 -12.28
CA GLY A 50 1.25 -7.80 -12.07
C GLY A 50 2.29 -8.84 -12.50
N PHE A 51 1.86 -10.10 -12.47
CA PHE A 51 2.64 -11.27 -12.83
C PHE A 51 1.78 -12.32 -13.54
N THR A 52 2.44 -13.20 -14.27
CA THR A 52 1.82 -14.39 -14.87
C THR A 52 1.71 -15.52 -13.86
N PRO A 53 0.75 -16.45 -14.00
CA PRO A 53 0.67 -17.63 -13.15
C PRO A 53 1.97 -18.43 -13.06
N ASP A 54 2.70 -18.57 -14.16
CA ASP A 54 3.97 -19.30 -14.20
C ASP A 54 5.04 -18.64 -13.33
N GLU A 55 5.15 -17.31 -13.38
CA GLU A 55 6.06 -16.56 -12.51
C GLU A 55 5.69 -16.66 -11.03
N GLY A 56 4.38 -16.64 -10.74
CA GLY A 56 3.86 -16.83 -9.39
C GLY A 56 4.18 -18.21 -8.85
N MET A 57 4.00 -19.24 -9.66
CA MET A 57 4.32 -20.62 -9.30
C MET A 57 5.82 -20.85 -9.14
N ALA A 58 6.64 -20.24 -10.01
CA ALA A 58 8.09 -20.28 -9.89
C ALA A 58 8.56 -19.67 -8.56
N TRP A 59 7.98 -18.53 -8.15
CA TRP A 59 8.29 -17.89 -6.86
C TRP A 59 7.87 -18.76 -5.67
N LEU A 60 6.64 -19.29 -5.66
CA LEU A 60 6.16 -20.19 -4.61
C LEU A 60 7.02 -21.45 -4.48
N THR A 61 7.42 -22.04 -5.61
CA THR A 61 8.26 -23.23 -5.66
C THR A 61 9.67 -22.94 -5.14
N ALA A 62 10.24 -21.79 -5.52
CA ALA A 62 11.58 -21.40 -5.10
C ALA A 62 11.68 -21.14 -3.60
N LEU A 63 10.63 -20.56 -2.99
CA LEU A 63 10.56 -20.35 -1.55
C LEU A 63 10.54 -21.66 -0.75
N GLY A 64 9.81 -22.65 -1.28
CA GLY A 64 9.45 -23.84 -0.52
C GLY A 64 8.74 -23.52 0.79
N ARG A 65 8.51 -24.54 1.61
CA ARG A 65 7.73 -24.39 2.86
C ARG A 65 8.38 -23.40 3.84
N ARG A 66 9.69 -23.50 4.04
CA ARG A 66 10.42 -22.66 5.00
C ARG A 66 10.44 -21.19 4.57
N GLY A 67 10.68 -20.91 3.28
CA GLY A 67 10.63 -19.55 2.75
C GLY A 67 9.24 -18.95 2.88
N SER A 68 8.20 -19.72 2.57
CA SER A 68 6.81 -19.29 2.72
C SER A 68 6.45 -18.91 4.15
N GLU A 69 6.81 -19.74 5.14
CA GLU A 69 6.55 -19.45 6.56
C GLU A 69 7.24 -18.15 7.02
N ILE A 70 8.49 -17.93 6.60
CA ILE A 70 9.25 -16.70 6.91
C ILE A 70 8.57 -15.47 6.30
N ILE A 71 8.18 -15.54 5.01
CA ILE A 71 7.52 -14.42 4.32
C ILE A 71 6.14 -14.15 4.92
N ILE A 72 5.35 -15.17 5.26
CA ILE A 72 4.06 -14.97 5.93
C ILE A 72 4.23 -14.16 7.22
N VAL A 73 5.15 -14.56 8.11
CA VAL A 73 5.32 -13.93 9.42
C VAL A 73 5.91 -12.52 9.31
N TRP A 74 7.02 -12.38 8.59
CA TRP A 74 7.77 -11.12 8.57
C TRP A 74 7.23 -10.14 7.56
N HIS A 75 6.80 -10.60 6.38
CA HIS A 75 6.27 -9.72 5.35
C HIS A 75 4.79 -9.44 5.60
N TYR A 76 3.93 -10.46 5.45
CA TYR A 76 2.47 -10.30 5.40
C TYR A 76 1.80 -10.01 6.75
N LEU A 77 2.24 -10.66 7.83
CA LEU A 77 1.65 -10.50 9.17
C LEU A 77 2.29 -9.39 10.00
N THR A 78 3.38 -8.78 9.52
CA THR A 78 4.08 -7.70 10.24
C THR A 78 4.07 -6.41 9.41
N PHE A 79 4.86 -6.33 8.34
CA PHE A 79 5.02 -5.10 7.59
C PHE A 79 3.79 -4.78 6.74
N ASP A 80 3.34 -5.72 5.91
CA ASP A 80 2.18 -5.56 5.02
C ASP A 80 0.85 -5.57 5.77
N LEU A 81 0.84 -5.94 7.06
CA LEU A 81 -0.31 -5.73 7.94
C LEU A 81 -0.41 -4.26 8.39
N LEU A 82 0.72 -3.63 8.73
CA LEU A 82 0.76 -2.29 9.33
C LEU A 82 0.91 -1.17 8.29
N PHE A 83 1.68 -1.42 7.23
CA PHE A 83 2.09 -0.41 6.27
C PHE A 83 0.92 0.19 5.48
N PRO A 84 -0.05 -0.59 4.97
CA PRO A 84 -1.20 -0.01 4.25
C PRO A 84 -2.00 0.95 5.12
N ALA A 85 -2.19 0.64 6.41
CA ALA A 85 -2.85 1.54 7.36
C ALA A 85 -2.03 2.82 7.60
N LEU A 86 -0.72 2.67 7.85
CA LEU A 86 0.17 3.80 8.08
C LEU A 86 0.23 4.73 6.85
N LEU A 87 0.43 4.17 5.65
CA LEU A 87 0.45 4.92 4.40
C LEU A 87 -0.90 5.60 4.14
N SER A 88 -2.02 4.94 4.44
CA SER A 88 -3.36 5.52 4.31
C SER A 88 -3.54 6.72 5.25
N LEU A 89 -3.10 6.62 6.51
CA LEU A 89 -3.12 7.75 7.45
C LEU A 89 -2.22 8.90 6.96
N THR A 90 -1.06 8.58 6.39
CA THR A 90 -0.16 9.55 5.78
C THR A 90 -0.83 10.29 4.62
N LEU A 91 -1.42 9.56 3.66
CA LEU A 91 -2.12 10.16 2.51
C LEU A 91 -3.30 11.02 2.95
N LEU A 92 -4.13 10.54 3.89
CA LEU A 92 -5.23 11.32 4.48
C LEU A 92 -4.70 12.62 5.10
N SER A 93 -3.63 12.54 5.89
CA SER A 93 -3.04 13.69 6.55
C SER A 93 -2.50 14.72 5.55
N LEU A 94 -1.87 14.27 4.46
CA LEU A 94 -1.30 15.11 3.40
C LEU A 94 -2.39 15.79 2.58
N ILE A 95 -3.44 15.05 2.17
CA ILE A 95 -4.60 15.60 1.46
C ILE A 95 -5.24 16.72 2.30
N LEU A 96 -5.47 16.49 3.59
CA LEU A 96 -6.03 17.50 4.49
C LEU A 96 -5.07 18.67 4.75
N ALA A 97 -3.76 18.42 4.81
CA ALA A 97 -2.77 19.47 5.05
C ALA A 97 -2.59 20.39 3.85
N PHE A 98 -2.44 19.83 2.65
CA PHE A 98 -2.27 20.62 1.43
C PHE A 98 -3.59 21.18 0.92
N GLY A 99 -4.70 20.44 1.04
CA GLY A 99 -6.03 20.92 0.67
C GLY A 99 -6.40 22.22 1.40
N ARG A 100 -6.04 22.39 2.68
CA ARG A 100 -6.28 23.63 3.44
C ARG A 100 -5.63 24.88 2.84
N ARG A 101 -4.65 24.74 1.93
CA ARG A 101 -4.02 25.87 1.21
C ARG A 101 -4.86 26.39 0.05
N LEU A 102 -5.89 25.65 -0.38
CA LEU A 102 -6.82 26.05 -1.43
C LEU A 102 -8.10 26.64 -0.85
N SER A 103 -8.54 27.79 -1.38
CA SER A 103 -9.75 28.48 -0.92
C SER A 103 -11.00 27.60 -0.98
N THR A 104 -11.21 26.90 -2.10
CA THR A 104 -12.36 26.01 -2.32
C THR A 104 -12.41 24.86 -1.33
N PHE A 105 -11.27 24.21 -1.06
CA PHE A 105 -11.23 23.12 -0.09
C PHE A 105 -11.34 23.65 1.34
N ARG A 106 -10.77 24.83 1.63
CA ARG A 106 -10.85 25.48 2.95
C ARG A 106 -12.29 25.86 3.31
N SER A 107 -13.11 26.30 2.36
CA SER A 107 -14.52 26.66 2.58
C SER A 107 -15.46 25.47 2.75
N MET A 108 -15.02 24.23 2.43
CA MET A 108 -15.87 23.05 2.59
C MET A 108 -16.21 22.77 4.06
N PRO A 109 -17.42 22.23 4.35
CA PRO A 109 -17.77 21.62 5.62
C PRO A 109 -16.75 20.57 6.07
N ALA A 110 -16.58 20.43 7.38
CA ALA A 110 -15.68 19.45 8.00
C ALA A 110 -15.94 18.01 7.52
N GLN A 111 -17.22 17.65 7.39
CA GLN A 111 -17.70 16.35 6.91
C GLN A 111 -17.22 16.07 5.49
N LEU A 112 -17.38 17.03 4.58
CA LEU A 112 -17.00 16.87 3.17
C LEU A 112 -15.48 16.78 2.98
N LYS A 113 -14.70 17.52 3.78
CA LYS A 113 -13.23 17.40 3.80
C LYS A 113 -12.78 15.99 4.22
N ALA A 114 -13.38 15.47 5.29
CA ALA A 114 -13.06 14.14 5.78
C ALA A 114 -13.51 13.04 4.79
N LEU A 115 -14.73 13.15 4.27
CA LEU A 115 -15.28 12.18 3.33
C LEU A 115 -14.50 12.14 2.01
N SER A 116 -14.17 13.31 1.43
CA SER A 116 -13.38 13.37 0.20
C SER A 116 -12.00 12.74 0.37
N ALA A 117 -11.31 13.00 1.47
CA ALA A 117 -10.02 12.38 1.76
C ALA A 117 -10.17 10.85 1.94
N LEU A 118 -11.19 10.37 2.66
CA LEU A 118 -11.44 8.94 2.87
C LEU A 118 -11.75 8.20 1.57
N VAL A 119 -12.63 8.76 0.73
CA VAL A 119 -12.99 8.14 -0.55
C VAL A 119 -11.79 7.99 -1.48
N LEU A 120 -10.82 8.92 -1.42
CA LEU A 120 -9.60 8.84 -2.23
C LEU A 120 -8.59 7.79 -1.75
N VAL A 121 -8.63 7.40 -0.46
CA VAL A 121 -7.60 6.56 0.16
C VAL A 121 -8.11 5.13 0.42
N LEU A 122 -9.34 4.98 0.90
CA LEU A 122 -9.89 3.66 1.30
C LEU A 122 -9.86 2.60 0.20
N PRO A 123 -10.14 2.90 -1.09
CA PRO A 123 -10.07 1.90 -2.14
C PRO A 123 -8.70 1.22 -2.24
N TYR A 124 -7.61 2.01 -2.13
CA TYR A 124 -6.26 1.48 -2.08
C TYR A 124 -6.06 0.57 -0.87
N THR A 125 -6.42 1.04 0.33
CA THR A 125 -6.23 0.28 1.59
C THR A 125 -6.90 -1.09 1.52
N ILE A 126 -8.13 -1.13 0.99
CA ILE A 126 -8.91 -2.37 0.85
C ILE A 126 -8.26 -3.30 -0.16
N ALA A 127 -7.85 -2.78 -1.33
CA ALA A 127 -7.20 -3.58 -2.36
C ALA A 127 -5.86 -4.16 -1.88
N ASP A 128 -5.08 -3.39 -1.12
CA ASP A 128 -3.81 -3.84 -0.55
C ASP A 128 -4.03 -5.00 0.44
N TYR A 129 -4.96 -4.85 1.40
CA TYR A 129 -5.27 -5.94 2.32
C TYR A 129 -5.87 -7.17 1.65
N ALA A 130 -6.72 -6.99 0.63
CA ALA A 130 -7.25 -8.10 -0.16
C ALA A 130 -6.11 -8.86 -0.87
N GLN A 131 -5.13 -8.13 -1.42
CA GLN A 131 -3.96 -8.72 -2.06
C GLN A 131 -3.07 -9.47 -1.06
N ASN A 132 -2.79 -8.87 0.10
CA ASN A 132 -1.98 -9.47 1.16
C ASN A 132 -2.63 -10.77 1.66
N PHE A 133 -3.95 -10.77 1.83
CA PHE A 133 -4.69 -11.97 2.21
C PHE A 133 -4.63 -13.06 1.12
N ALA A 134 -4.82 -12.70 -0.15
CA ALA A 134 -4.76 -13.64 -1.26
C ALA A 134 -3.38 -14.31 -1.35
N VAL A 135 -2.28 -13.55 -1.23
CA VAL A 135 -0.92 -14.12 -1.28
C VAL A 135 -0.58 -14.90 -0.02
N ALA A 136 -0.98 -14.44 1.17
CA ALA A 136 -0.79 -15.22 2.39
C ALA A 136 -1.49 -16.59 2.32
N ARG A 137 -2.66 -16.66 1.69
CA ARG A 137 -3.35 -17.94 1.43
C ARG A 137 -2.56 -18.84 0.48
N LEU A 138 -2.07 -18.29 -0.64
CA LEU A 138 -1.23 -19.03 -1.60
C LEU A 138 0.05 -19.59 -0.96
N LEU A 139 0.66 -18.84 -0.05
CA LEU A 139 1.85 -19.26 0.70
C LEU A 139 1.55 -20.31 1.76
N SER A 140 0.37 -20.23 2.40
CA SER A 140 -0.02 -21.14 3.49
C SER A 140 -0.52 -22.49 2.97
N ASP A 141 -1.17 -22.49 1.80
CA ASP A 141 -1.72 -23.68 1.17
C ASP A 141 -1.32 -23.74 -0.30
N PHE A 142 -0.29 -24.53 -0.60
CA PHE A 142 0.21 -24.72 -1.96
C PHE A 142 -0.84 -25.38 -2.88
N GLN A 143 -1.81 -26.15 -2.36
CA GLN A 143 -2.88 -26.72 -3.20
C GLN A 143 -3.83 -25.64 -3.73
N SER A 144 -3.92 -24.50 -3.03
CA SER A 144 -4.70 -23.35 -3.48
C SER A 144 -4.04 -22.56 -4.62
N ALA A 145 -2.75 -22.81 -4.88
CA ALA A 145 -1.96 -22.14 -5.90
C ALA A 145 -2.18 -22.75 -7.30
N ASN A 146 -3.35 -22.45 -7.87
CA ASN A 146 -3.70 -22.76 -9.25
C ASN A 146 -3.64 -21.49 -10.13
N PRO A 147 -3.75 -21.62 -11.47
CA PRO A 147 -3.66 -20.47 -12.38
C PRO A 147 -4.66 -19.35 -12.08
N ASP A 148 -5.89 -19.68 -11.70
CA ASP A 148 -6.95 -18.70 -11.42
C ASP A 148 -6.66 -17.91 -10.13
N SER A 149 -6.24 -18.59 -9.06
CA SER A 149 -5.86 -17.93 -7.79
C SER A 149 -4.65 -17.01 -7.98
N LEU A 150 -3.68 -17.41 -8.80
CA LEU A 150 -2.50 -16.59 -9.11
C LEU A 150 -2.84 -15.40 -9.99
N ALA A 151 -3.69 -15.59 -11.01
CA ALA A 151 -4.20 -14.49 -11.83
C ALA A 151 -5.03 -13.50 -11.00
N PHE A 152 -5.81 -14.00 -10.04
CA PHE A 152 -6.55 -13.16 -9.11
C PHE A 152 -5.60 -12.32 -8.23
N ALA A 153 -4.60 -12.93 -7.59
CA ALA A 153 -3.59 -12.21 -6.81
C ALA A 153 -2.82 -11.18 -7.65
N SER A 154 -2.51 -11.50 -8.90
CA SER A 154 -1.90 -10.58 -9.87
C SER A 154 -2.80 -9.38 -10.18
N SER A 155 -4.09 -9.61 -10.45
CA SER A 155 -5.05 -8.53 -10.69
C SER A 155 -5.23 -7.61 -9.48
N LEU A 156 -5.24 -8.17 -8.26
CA LEU A 156 -5.25 -7.39 -7.01
C LEU A 156 -3.97 -6.55 -6.85
N THR A 157 -2.82 -7.09 -7.26
CA THR A 157 -1.54 -6.36 -7.25
C THR A 157 -1.59 -5.14 -8.18
N VAL A 158 -2.07 -5.31 -9.41
CA VAL A 158 -2.26 -4.18 -10.34
C VAL A 158 -3.29 -3.18 -9.82
N THR A 159 -4.40 -3.69 -9.26
CA THR A 159 -5.50 -2.88 -8.72
C THR A 159 -5.01 -2.00 -7.57
N LYS A 160 -4.26 -2.56 -6.60
CA LYS A 160 -3.77 -1.77 -5.47
C LYS A 160 -2.85 -0.63 -5.92
N PHE A 161 -1.94 -0.87 -6.87
CA PHE A 161 -1.05 0.20 -7.36
C PHE A 161 -1.80 1.26 -8.17
N THR A 162 -2.77 0.84 -8.99
CA THR A 162 -3.61 1.77 -9.76
C THR A 162 -4.41 2.67 -8.82
N LEU A 163 -5.02 2.09 -7.77
CA LEU A 163 -5.76 2.84 -6.76
C LEU A 163 -4.84 3.70 -5.89
N LEU A 164 -3.60 3.27 -5.62
CA LEU A 164 -2.61 4.05 -4.88
C LEU A 164 -2.15 5.29 -5.64
N ALA A 165 -2.04 5.20 -6.97
CA ALA A 165 -1.59 6.33 -7.80
C ALA A 165 -2.52 7.56 -7.68
N ILE A 166 -3.83 7.34 -7.46
CA ILE A 166 -4.84 8.40 -7.36
C ILE A 166 -4.55 9.36 -6.18
N PRO A 167 -4.51 8.91 -4.90
CA PRO A 167 -4.22 9.80 -3.78
C PRO A 167 -2.82 10.41 -3.86
N PHE A 168 -1.82 9.72 -4.39
CA PHE A 168 -0.50 10.32 -4.64
C PHE A 168 -0.57 11.48 -5.64
N ALA A 169 -1.25 11.30 -6.77
CA ALA A 169 -1.45 12.37 -7.76
C ALA A 169 -2.21 13.55 -7.15
N VAL A 170 -3.26 13.30 -6.35
CA VAL A 170 -3.99 14.35 -5.64
C VAL A 170 -3.08 15.11 -4.69
N VAL A 171 -2.29 14.42 -3.87
CA VAL A 171 -1.32 15.06 -2.96
C VAL A 171 -0.33 15.94 -3.73
N ALA A 172 0.22 15.44 -4.84
CA ALA A 172 1.14 16.20 -5.69
C ALA A 172 0.49 17.46 -6.28
N VAL A 173 -0.71 17.34 -6.85
CA VAL A 173 -1.46 18.48 -7.40
C VAL A 173 -1.76 19.51 -6.31
N LEU A 174 -2.23 19.08 -5.13
CA LEU A 174 -2.52 19.98 -4.01
C LEU A 174 -1.25 20.69 -3.51
N ALA A 175 -0.12 19.98 -3.43
CA ALA A 175 1.16 20.55 -3.02
C ALA A 175 1.64 21.63 -4.00
N LEU A 176 1.62 21.34 -5.31
CA LEU A 176 2.03 22.26 -6.37
C LEU A 176 1.09 23.47 -6.47
N ALA A 177 -0.22 23.26 -6.43
CA ALA A 177 -1.20 24.34 -6.45
C ALA A 177 -1.06 25.27 -5.22
N GLY A 178 -0.69 24.71 -4.06
CA GLY A 178 -0.42 25.48 -2.85
C GLY A 178 0.89 26.25 -2.88
N GLN A 179 1.88 25.86 -3.69
CA GLN A 179 3.12 26.61 -3.90
C GLN A 179 2.90 27.82 -4.80
N ARG A 180 2.13 27.68 -5.88
CA ARG A 180 1.84 28.77 -6.85
C ARG A 180 1.02 29.94 -6.26
N ARG A 181 0.42 29.77 -5.09
CA ARG A 181 -0.37 30.80 -4.40
C ARG A 181 0.39 31.53 -3.28
N ARG A 182 1.65 31.15 -3.03
CA ARG A 182 2.57 31.88 -2.14
C ARG A 182 3.41 32.82 -2.98
#